data_AF-A0A937PNU0-F1
#
_entry.id   AF-A0A937PNU0-F1
#
_cell.length_a   1.000
_cell.length_b   1.000
_cell.length_c   1.000
_cell.angle_alpha   90.00
_cell.angle_beta   90.00
_cell.angle_gamma   90.00
#
_symmetry.space_group_name_H-M   'P 1'
#
loop_
_entity.id
_entity.type
_entity.pdbx_description
1 polymer ?
#
loop_
_entity_poly.entity_id
_entity_poly.type
_entity_poly.pdbx_seq_one_letter_code
_entity_poly.pdbx_strand_id
1 'polypeptide(L)'
;AAISPRYVVIEAATALIVGGLYACFHLLDIRNGAGQFNQTWATYAAHAVLLCGLLACAAVDVESWLVPLEVCWFVAIVGLLAATACPPPRQFLPAVSSTTGAMSIAAVLGLIIALILQKRGFIQPSFIDADTKSQNAGDKANRRAPKSVAITAESGLNPRKEILREVLFLSPAIILAVIAYFLVTRPWIGTAWQDLNSEAVSGRFAAHFAGFQAALFGYLIGGMWVWGIRILGTLAFGKEAMGLGDVHIMAAVGAVTGWIVPSIAFFVAPFLGLLWALYLWMGRGQRELPYGPWLATATLLVIIFYDAIMGLLGPYARAIAALTG
;
A
#
# COMPACT_ATOMS: atom_id res chain seq x y z
N ALA A 1 -29.17 22.81 9.52
CA ALA A 1 -28.61 21.71 10.33
C ALA A 1 -27.31 22.21 10.96
N ALA A 2 -27.07 21.95 12.25
CA ALA A 2 -25.81 22.34 12.89
C ALA A 2 -24.66 21.50 12.32
N ILE A 3 -23.57 22.15 11.90
CA ILE A 3 -22.36 21.48 11.43
C ILE A 3 -21.78 20.69 12.61
N SER A 4 -21.50 19.40 12.39
CA SER A 4 -20.92 18.58 13.46
C SER A 4 -19.50 19.08 13.78
N PRO A 5 -19.10 19.14 15.06
CA PRO A 5 -17.73 19.52 15.42
C PRO A 5 -16.66 18.62 14.76
N ARG A 6 -17.01 17.37 14.43
CA ARG A 6 -16.12 16.43 13.71
C ARG A 6 -15.76 16.91 12.31
N TYR A 7 -16.70 17.51 11.61
CA TYR A 7 -16.48 18.04 10.27
C TYR A 7 -15.38 19.10 10.27
N VAL A 8 -15.44 20.04 11.23
CA VAL A 8 -14.44 21.10 11.40
C VAL A 8 -13.05 20.52 11.67
N VAL A 9 -12.95 19.45 12.47
CA VAL A 9 -11.67 18.79 12.77
C VAL A 9 -11.08 18.14 11.52
N ILE A 10 -11.90 17.44 10.71
CA ILE A 10 -11.44 16.79 9.48
C ILE A 10 -11.01 17.83 8.44
N GLU A 11 -11.76 18.92 8.29
CA GLU A 11 -11.38 20.02 7.40
C GLU A 11 -10.07 20.68 7.84
N ALA A 12 -9.92 20.98 9.13
CA ALA A 12 -8.69 21.56 9.67
C ALA A 12 -7.49 20.62 9.48
N ALA A 13 -7.68 19.31 9.72
CA ALA A 13 -6.64 18.31 9.50
C ALA A 13 -6.26 18.21 8.01
N THR A 14 -7.25 18.26 7.11
CA THR A 14 -7.03 18.26 5.66
C THR A 14 -6.24 19.50 5.22
N ALA A 15 -6.63 20.68 5.70
CA ALA A 15 -5.92 21.93 5.44
C ALA A 15 -4.48 21.90 5.97
N LEU A 16 -4.28 21.36 7.18
CA LEU A 16 -2.96 21.17 7.78
C LEU A 16 -2.10 20.21 6.96
N ILE A 17 -2.65 19.09 6.50
CA ILE A 17 -1.94 18.11 5.68
C ILE A 17 -1.50 18.76 4.36
N VAL A 18 -2.42 19.41 3.64
CA VAL A 18 -2.13 20.00 2.32
C VAL A 18 -1.16 21.17 2.45
N GLY A 19 -1.47 22.14 3.33
CA GLY A 19 -0.61 23.31 3.55
C GLY A 19 0.74 22.95 4.18
N GLY A 20 0.74 22.01 5.13
CA GLY A 20 1.94 21.49 5.76
C GLY A 20 2.83 20.74 4.78
N LEU A 21 2.26 19.92 3.90
CA LEU A 21 3.00 19.24 2.84
C LEU A 21 3.66 20.25 1.89
N TYR A 22 2.93 21.31 1.51
CA TYR A 22 3.48 22.38 0.66
C TYR A 22 4.64 23.08 1.35
N ALA A 23 4.48 23.43 2.63
CA ALA A 23 5.54 24.04 3.41
C ALA A 23 6.77 23.13 3.52
N CYS A 24 6.57 21.84 3.81
CA CYS A 24 7.66 20.86 3.92
C CYS A 24 8.41 20.69 2.60
N PHE A 25 7.70 20.61 1.47
CA PHE A 25 8.31 20.34 0.17
C PHE A 25 8.92 21.58 -0.50
N HIS A 26 8.28 22.74 -0.40
CA HIS A 26 8.64 23.90 -1.23
C HIS A 26 9.07 25.15 -0.45
N LEU A 27 8.83 25.23 0.87
CA LEU A 27 9.27 26.37 1.68
C LEU A 27 10.46 26.02 2.57
N LEU A 28 10.46 24.80 3.13
CA LEU A 28 11.47 24.32 4.05
C LEU A 28 12.49 23.36 3.40
N ASP A 29 12.24 22.96 2.15
CA ASP A 29 13.06 22.00 1.39
C ASP A 29 13.45 20.76 2.21
N ILE A 30 12.51 20.24 3.02
CA ILE A 30 12.76 19.06 3.89
C ILE A 30 13.06 17.83 3.04
N ARG A 31 12.46 17.75 1.85
CA ARG A 31 12.58 16.61 0.95
C ARG A 31 13.39 16.97 -0.29
N ASN A 32 14.48 16.23 -0.51
CA ASN A 32 15.35 16.43 -1.65
C ASN A 32 14.60 16.16 -2.97
N GLY A 33 14.83 17.02 -3.96
CA GLY A 33 14.20 16.90 -5.29
C GLY A 33 12.79 17.45 -5.39
N ALA A 34 12.23 18.03 -4.32
CA ALA A 34 10.92 18.69 -4.39
C ALA A 34 10.92 19.85 -5.38
N GLY A 35 12.01 20.62 -5.43
CA GLY A 35 12.24 21.67 -6.42
C GLY A 35 11.13 22.74 -6.45
N GLN A 36 11.03 23.44 -7.58
CA GLN A 36 9.99 24.45 -7.76
C GLN A 36 8.63 23.82 -8.02
N PHE A 37 7.60 24.33 -7.37
CA PHE A 37 6.22 23.84 -7.49
C PHE A 37 5.75 23.69 -8.95
N ASN A 38 6.08 24.63 -9.84
CA ASN A 38 5.66 24.58 -11.24
C ASN A 38 6.13 23.33 -12.00
N GLN A 39 7.20 22.67 -11.54
CA GLN A 39 7.74 21.46 -12.15
C GLN A 39 7.26 20.18 -11.47
N THR A 40 6.93 20.24 -10.18
CA THR A 40 6.62 19.08 -9.33
C THR A 40 5.20 19.10 -8.74
N TRP A 41 4.34 20.01 -9.22
CA TRP A 41 2.95 20.14 -8.76
C TRP A 41 2.18 18.83 -8.85
N ALA A 42 2.43 18.00 -9.87
CA ALA A 42 1.77 16.71 -10.03
C ALA A 42 2.18 15.71 -8.94
N THR A 43 3.47 15.70 -8.57
CA THR A 43 4.00 14.91 -7.46
C THR A 43 3.40 15.38 -6.13
N TYR A 44 3.38 16.69 -5.89
CA TYR A 44 2.74 17.30 -4.73
C TYR A 44 1.26 16.92 -4.64
N ALA A 45 0.51 17.08 -5.74
CA ALA A 45 -0.92 16.77 -5.79
C ALA A 45 -1.19 15.29 -5.51
N ALA A 46 -0.39 14.37 -6.07
CA ALA A 46 -0.51 12.94 -5.79
C ALA A 46 -0.26 12.60 -4.31
N HIS A 47 0.74 13.24 -3.68
CA HIS A 47 1.01 13.06 -2.25
C HIS A 47 -0.08 13.69 -1.37
N ALA A 48 -0.62 14.85 -1.75
CA ALA A 48 -1.74 15.46 -1.06
C ALA A 48 -2.99 14.57 -1.12
N VAL A 49 -3.33 14.05 -2.31
CA VAL A 49 -4.43 13.09 -2.49
C VAL A 49 -4.21 11.83 -1.66
N LEU A 50 -2.99 11.28 -1.65
CA LEU A 50 -2.62 10.15 -0.80
C LEU A 50 -2.89 10.45 0.68
N LEU A 51 -2.33 11.53 1.22
CA LEU A 51 -2.43 11.83 2.65
C LEU A 51 -3.87 12.16 3.07
N CYS A 52 -4.64 12.85 2.22
CA CYS A 52 -6.06 13.08 2.44
C CYS A 52 -6.86 11.78 2.37
N GLY A 53 -6.55 10.89 1.42
CA GLY A 53 -7.15 9.57 1.33
C GLY A 53 -6.83 8.70 2.55
N LEU A 54 -5.60 8.75 3.05
CA LEU A 54 -5.19 8.07 4.29
C LEU A 54 -5.90 8.64 5.52
N LEU A 55 -6.08 9.96 5.59
CA LEU A 55 -6.87 10.60 6.65
C LEU A 55 -8.33 10.10 6.61
N ALA A 56 -8.92 10.02 5.42
CA ALA A 56 -10.27 9.50 5.24
C ALA A 56 -10.37 8.01 5.65
N CYS A 57 -9.42 7.17 5.20
CA CYS A 57 -9.35 5.77 5.62
C CYS A 57 -9.20 5.64 7.14
N ALA A 58 -8.29 6.40 7.75
CA ALA A 58 -8.06 6.37 9.19
C ALA A 58 -9.30 6.81 9.99
N ALA A 59 -9.98 7.88 9.56
CA ALA A 59 -11.18 8.37 10.21
C ALA A 59 -12.34 7.36 10.14
N VAL A 60 -12.55 6.77 8.96
CA VAL A 60 -13.60 5.75 8.76
C VAL A 60 -13.26 4.47 9.51
N ASP A 61 -12.00 4.05 9.54
CA ASP A 61 -11.54 2.86 10.26
C ASP A 61 -11.72 3.01 11.78
N VAL A 62 -11.39 4.18 12.36
CA VAL A 62 -11.62 4.45 13.78
C VAL A 62 -13.09 4.37 14.19
N GLU A 63 -14.00 4.78 13.31
CA GLU A 63 -15.43 4.81 13.63
C GLU A 63 -16.14 3.49 13.30
N SER A 64 -15.80 2.87 12.18
CA SER A 64 -16.56 1.77 11.58
C SER A 64 -15.81 0.44 11.51
N TRP A 65 -14.51 0.41 11.85
CA TRP A 65 -13.66 -0.79 11.72
C TRP A 65 -13.62 -1.34 10.29
N LEU A 66 -13.90 -0.49 9.32
CA LEU A 66 -13.93 -0.80 7.90
C LEU A 66 -13.04 0.18 7.16
N VAL A 67 -12.32 -0.35 6.18
CA VAL A 67 -11.48 0.45 5.28
C VAL A 67 -12.26 0.71 3.99
N PRO A 68 -12.47 1.98 3.59
CA PRO A 68 -13.17 2.31 2.35
C PRO A 68 -12.27 2.01 1.14
N LEU A 69 -12.54 0.89 0.47
CA LEU A 69 -11.74 0.40 -0.65
C LEU A 69 -11.76 1.38 -1.83
N GLU A 70 -12.86 2.08 -2.04
CA GLU A 70 -13.03 3.07 -3.12
C GLU A 70 -12.00 4.20 -3.01
N VAL A 71 -11.69 4.63 -1.78
CA VAL A 71 -10.68 5.65 -1.51
C VAL A 71 -9.29 5.11 -1.87
N CYS A 72 -9.00 3.87 -1.48
CA CYS A 72 -7.72 3.22 -1.80
C CYS A 72 -7.52 3.07 -3.31
N TRP A 73 -8.55 2.63 -4.04
CA TRP A 73 -8.53 2.52 -5.49
C TRP A 73 -8.34 3.87 -6.17
N PHE A 74 -9.06 4.90 -5.70
CA PHE A 74 -8.93 6.25 -6.22
C PHE A 74 -7.49 6.78 -6.05
N VAL A 75 -6.91 6.65 -4.86
CA VAL A 75 -5.52 7.07 -4.60
C VAL A 75 -4.53 6.28 -5.45
N ALA A 76 -4.70 4.96 -5.59
CA ALA A 76 -3.84 4.13 -6.40
C ALA A 76 -3.87 4.54 -7.89
N ILE A 77 -5.06 4.83 -8.42
CA ILE A 77 -5.24 5.33 -9.80
C ILE A 77 -4.57 6.70 -9.95
N VAL A 78 -4.78 7.62 -9.00
CA VAL A 78 -4.12 8.94 -9.03
C VAL A 78 -2.60 8.81 -9.00
N GLY A 79 -2.05 7.93 -8.17
CA GLY A 79 -0.61 7.65 -8.12
C GLY A 79 -0.06 7.14 -9.45
N LEU A 80 -0.75 6.15 -10.03
CA LEU A 80 -0.36 5.58 -11.32
C LEU A 80 -0.45 6.60 -12.46
N LEU A 81 -1.54 7.37 -12.52
CA LEU A 81 -1.73 8.41 -13.54
C LEU A 81 -0.73 9.55 -13.38
N ALA A 82 -0.46 10.01 -12.15
CA ALA A 82 0.52 11.06 -11.89
C ALA A 82 1.92 10.59 -12.28
N ALA A 83 2.32 9.37 -11.88
CA ALA A 83 3.61 8.80 -12.22
C ALA A 83 3.80 8.60 -13.74
N THR A 84 2.72 8.25 -14.43
CA THR A 84 2.75 8.05 -15.89
C THR A 84 2.74 9.38 -16.64
N ALA A 85 1.91 10.34 -16.23
CA ALA A 85 1.72 11.61 -16.95
C ALA A 85 2.83 12.62 -16.66
N CYS A 86 3.34 12.66 -15.43
CA CYS A 86 4.40 13.57 -15.00
C CYS A 86 5.39 12.80 -14.12
N PRO A 87 6.38 12.11 -14.73
CA PRO A 87 7.30 11.25 -14.01
C PRO A 87 8.01 12.01 -12.88
N PRO A 88 7.78 11.61 -11.61
CA PRO A 88 8.33 12.32 -10.48
C PRO A 88 9.85 12.08 -10.36
N PRO A 89 10.56 12.96 -9.64
CA PRO A 89 11.96 12.73 -9.30
C PRO A 89 12.15 11.40 -8.56
N ARG A 90 13.32 10.76 -8.73
CA ARG A 90 13.63 9.44 -8.14
C ARG A 90 13.57 9.41 -6.61
N GLN A 91 13.70 10.56 -5.93
CA GLN A 91 13.52 10.66 -4.47
C GLN A 91 12.05 10.50 -4.02
N PHE A 92 11.10 10.76 -4.92
CA PHE A 92 9.67 10.61 -4.67
C PHE A 92 9.13 9.28 -5.15
N LEU A 93 9.64 8.80 -6.28
CA LEU A 93 9.32 7.49 -6.84
C LEU A 93 10.61 6.79 -7.27
N PRO A 94 11.18 5.93 -6.41
CA PRO A 94 12.40 5.20 -6.73
C PRO A 94 12.25 4.40 -8.02
N ALA A 95 13.11 4.67 -8.99
CA ALA A 95 13.12 3.95 -10.26
C ALA A 95 13.41 2.46 -10.04
N VAL A 96 12.84 1.62 -10.90
CA VAL A 96 13.01 0.16 -10.87
C VAL A 96 13.85 -0.29 -12.05
N SER A 97 14.51 -1.45 -11.93
CA SER A 97 15.21 -2.04 -13.07
C SER A 97 14.20 -2.40 -14.18
N SER A 98 14.63 -2.41 -15.44
CA SER A 98 13.77 -2.80 -16.56
C SER A 98 13.19 -4.19 -16.36
N THR A 99 13.98 -5.15 -15.87
CA THR A 99 13.53 -6.50 -15.53
C THR A 99 12.44 -6.48 -14.45
N THR A 100 12.62 -5.71 -13.39
CA THR A 100 11.61 -5.53 -12.33
C THR A 100 10.33 -4.91 -12.88
N GLY A 101 10.44 -3.93 -13.79
CA GLY A 101 9.32 -3.33 -14.50
C GLY A 101 8.50 -4.37 -15.29
N ALA A 102 9.17 -5.25 -16.03
CA ALA A 102 8.51 -6.36 -16.75
C ALA A 102 7.77 -7.31 -15.81
N MET A 103 8.44 -7.73 -14.73
CA MET A 103 7.85 -8.60 -13.72
C MET A 103 6.62 -7.97 -13.07
N SER A 104 6.64 -6.67 -12.82
CA SER A 104 5.53 -5.92 -12.20
C SER A 104 4.31 -5.88 -13.12
N ILE A 105 4.51 -5.60 -14.41
CA ILE A 105 3.44 -5.62 -15.41
C ILE A 105 2.84 -7.03 -15.50
N ALA A 106 3.68 -8.06 -15.57
CA ALA A 106 3.23 -9.44 -15.64
C ALA A 106 2.47 -9.88 -14.37
N ALA A 107 2.92 -9.44 -13.18
CA ALA A 107 2.23 -9.71 -11.92
C ALA A 107 0.82 -9.08 -11.91
N VAL A 108 0.67 -7.83 -12.34
CA VAL A 108 -0.65 -7.16 -12.43
C VAL A 108 -1.55 -7.86 -13.43
N LEU A 109 -1.03 -8.26 -14.60
CA LEU A 109 -1.79 -9.08 -15.55
C LEU A 109 -2.25 -10.40 -14.92
N GLY A 110 -1.40 -11.03 -14.10
CA GLY A 110 -1.76 -12.22 -13.35
C GLY A 110 -2.85 -11.97 -12.31
N LEU A 111 -2.81 -10.84 -11.60
CA LEU A 111 -3.90 -10.44 -10.69
C LEU A 111 -5.21 -10.21 -11.44
N ILE A 112 -5.18 -9.58 -12.62
CA ILE A 112 -6.37 -9.42 -13.47
C ILE A 112 -6.92 -10.78 -13.90
N ILE A 113 -6.07 -11.72 -14.30
CA ILE A 113 -6.47 -13.09 -14.62
C ILE A 113 -7.08 -13.78 -13.40
N ALA A 114 -6.47 -13.63 -12.22
CA ALA A 114 -7.00 -14.19 -10.97
C ALA A 114 -8.40 -13.63 -10.65
N LEU A 115 -8.62 -12.32 -10.81
CA LEU A 115 -9.92 -11.68 -10.65
C LEU A 115 -10.95 -12.20 -11.67
N ILE A 116 -10.56 -12.43 -12.92
CA ILE A 116 -11.44 -13.01 -13.95
C ILE A 116 -11.80 -14.46 -13.59
N LEU A 117 -10.83 -15.26 -13.16
CA LEU A 117 -11.05 -16.65 -12.74
C LEU A 117 -11.98 -16.72 -11.51
N GLN A 118 -11.79 -15.81 -10.55
CA GLN A 118 -12.65 -15.67 -9.39
C GLN A 118 -14.08 -15.28 -9.80
N LYS A 119 -14.25 -14.28 -10.67
CA LYS A 119 -15.56 -13.85 -11.17
C LYS A 119 -16.29 -14.96 -11.94
N ARG A 120 -15.55 -15.84 -12.61
CA ARG A 120 -16.09 -17.02 -13.31
C ARG A 120 -16.36 -18.21 -12.39
N GLY A 121 -16.07 -18.10 -11.09
CA GLY A 121 -16.31 -19.16 -10.10
C GLY A 121 -15.26 -20.27 -10.07
N PHE A 122 -14.14 -20.13 -10.79
CA PHE A 122 -13.04 -21.10 -10.73
C PHE A 122 -12.23 -20.99 -9.43
N ILE A 123 -12.18 -19.79 -8.84
CA ILE A 123 -11.53 -19.51 -7.56
C ILE A 123 -12.60 -18.98 -6.62
N GLN A 124 -12.73 -19.57 -5.43
CA GLN A 124 -13.63 -19.04 -4.41
C GLN A 124 -12.99 -17.84 -3.71
N PRO A 125 -13.76 -16.77 -3.42
CA PRO A 125 -13.27 -15.66 -2.63
C PRO A 125 -12.80 -16.11 -1.26
N SER A 126 -11.72 -15.50 -0.78
CA SER A 126 -11.23 -15.75 0.56
C SER A 126 -12.07 -14.98 1.58
N PHE A 127 -12.45 -15.61 2.70
CA PHE A 127 -13.12 -15.05 3.88
C PHE A 127 -14.51 -14.39 3.70
N ILE A 128 -15.06 -14.26 2.49
CA ILE A 128 -16.41 -13.67 2.23
C ILE A 128 -17.55 -14.45 2.92
N ASP A 129 -17.41 -15.78 3.03
CA ASP A 129 -18.41 -16.64 3.67
C ASP A 129 -18.55 -16.40 5.18
N ALA A 130 -17.55 -15.77 5.81
CA ALA A 130 -17.54 -15.50 7.24
C ALA A 130 -18.28 -14.20 7.60
N ASP A 131 -18.10 -13.13 6.81
CA ASP A 131 -18.83 -11.88 6.98
C ASP A 131 -20.34 -12.10 6.81
N THR A 132 -20.73 -12.90 5.80
CA THR A 132 -22.13 -13.21 5.51
C THR A 132 -22.78 -14.09 6.61
N LYS A 133 -22.03 -15.02 7.21
CA LYS A 133 -22.52 -15.84 8.34
C LYS A 133 -22.58 -15.06 9.66
N SER A 134 -21.63 -14.15 9.90
CA SER A 134 -21.64 -13.27 11.07
C SER A 134 -22.83 -12.31 11.03
N GLN A 135 -23.15 -11.76 9.86
CA GLN A 135 -24.34 -10.93 9.64
C GLN A 135 -25.65 -11.69 9.95
N ASN A 136 -25.79 -12.93 9.47
CA ASN A 136 -26.99 -13.74 9.72
C ASN A 136 -27.17 -14.19 11.18
N ALA A 137 -26.09 -14.28 11.97
CA ALA A 137 -26.16 -14.60 13.40
C ALA A 137 -26.42 -13.35 14.27
N GLY A 138 -25.97 -12.17 13.83
CA GLY A 138 -26.10 -10.89 14.54
C GLY A 138 -27.49 -10.24 14.49
N ASP A 139 -28.32 -10.60 13.51
CA ASP A 139 -29.64 -9.98 13.30
C ASP A 139 -30.68 -10.27 14.39
N LYS A 140 -30.37 -11.12 15.39
CA LYS A 140 -31.26 -11.38 16.53
C LYS A 140 -30.82 -10.75 17.85
N ALA A 141 -29.65 -10.14 17.96
CA ALA A 141 -29.20 -9.58 19.23
C ALA A 141 -28.28 -8.35 19.07
N ASN A 142 -28.90 -7.18 19.22
CA ASN A 142 -28.31 -5.93 19.72
C ASN A 142 -27.63 -5.00 18.68
N ARG A 143 -28.21 -3.80 18.52
CA ARG A 143 -27.66 -2.65 17.78
C ARG A 143 -26.47 -2.02 18.53
N ARG A 144 -25.35 -2.72 18.58
CA ARG A 144 -24.01 -2.15 18.84
C ARG A 144 -23.11 -2.57 17.69
N ALA A 145 -22.21 -1.67 17.28
CA ALA A 145 -21.30 -1.83 16.14
C ALA A 145 -20.78 -3.28 16.02
N PRO A 146 -20.78 -3.88 14.82
CA PRO A 146 -20.34 -5.25 14.66
C PRO A 146 -18.89 -5.33 15.14
N LYS A 147 -18.67 -6.13 16.19
CA LYS A 147 -17.31 -6.53 16.56
C LYS A 147 -16.73 -7.20 15.32
N SER A 148 -15.60 -6.73 14.82
CA SER A 148 -14.78 -7.48 13.87
C SER A 148 -14.28 -8.73 14.60
N VAL A 149 -15.12 -9.76 14.71
CA VAL A 149 -14.77 -11.00 15.36
C VAL A 149 -13.72 -11.65 14.46
N ALA A 150 -12.45 -11.63 14.90
CA ALA A 150 -11.39 -12.38 14.24
C ALA A 150 -11.88 -13.81 13.98
N ILE A 151 -11.91 -14.22 12.72
CA ILE A 151 -12.48 -15.50 12.31
C ILE A 151 -11.60 -16.60 12.91
N THR A 152 -12.06 -17.22 14.00
CA THR A 152 -11.40 -18.33 14.66
C THR A 152 -11.84 -19.66 14.04
N ALA A 153 -11.07 -20.72 14.27
CA ALA A 153 -11.44 -22.09 13.93
C ALA A 153 -12.82 -22.52 14.51
N GLU A 154 -13.31 -21.83 15.54
CA GLU A 154 -14.64 -22.04 16.15
C GLU A 154 -15.79 -21.63 15.22
N SER A 155 -15.55 -20.81 14.19
CA SER A 155 -16.53 -20.44 13.15
C SER A 155 -16.83 -21.56 12.14
N GLY A 156 -16.18 -22.72 12.25
CA GLY A 156 -16.30 -23.84 11.33
C GLY A 156 -15.50 -23.69 10.02
N LEU A 157 -14.72 -22.62 9.89
CA LEU A 157 -13.80 -22.41 8.77
C LEU A 157 -12.40 -22.90 9.15
N ASN A 158 -11.78 -23.68 8.27
CA ASN A 158 -10.40 -24.15 8.50
C ASN A 158 -9.42 -23.09 7.97
N PRO A 159 -8.67 -22.38 8.83
CA PRO A 159 -7.81 -21.26 8.42
C PRO A 159 -6.81 -21.64 7.32
N ARG A 160 -6.32 -22.88 7.34
CA ARG A 160 -5.36 -23.38 6.33
C ARG A 160 -5.97 -23.49 4.93
N LYS A 161 -7.25 -23.86 4.83
CA LYS A 161 -7.95 -23.92 3.53
C LYS A 161 -8.17 -22.52 2.97
N GLU A 162 -8.40 -21.56 3.86
CA GLU A 162 -8.61 -20.17 3.48
C GLU A 162 -7.32 -19.54 2.94
N ILE A 163 -6.21 -19.77 3.64
CA ILE A 163 -4.89 -19.37 3.17
C ILE A 163 -4.55 -20.02 1.84
N LEU A 164 -4.91 -21.30 1.63
CA LEU A 164 -4.70 -21.96 0.34
C LEU A 164 -5.47 -21.25 -0.79
N ARG A 165 -6.67 -20.72 -0.52
CA ARG A 165 -7.43 -19.92 -1.49
C ARG A 165 -6.73 -18.59 -1.79
N GLU A 166 -6.17 -17.91 -0.80
CA GLU A 166 -5.38 -16.69 -1.03
C GLU A 166 -4.11 -16.96 -1.83
N VAL A 167 -3.37 -18.01 -1.49
CA VAL A 167 -2.17 -18.42 -2.23
C VAL A 167 -2.52 -18.81 -3.66
N LEU A 168 -3.63 -19.53 -3.86
CA LEU A 168 -4.14 -19.87 -5.19
C LEU A 168 -4.53 -18.62 -5.98
N PHE A 169 -5.17 -17.64 -5.35
CA PHE A 169 -5.50 -16.35 -5.95
C PHE A 169 -4.25 -15.58 -6.38
N LEU A 170 -3.19 -15.58 -5.58
CA LEU A 170 -1.92 -14.91 -5.89
C LEU A 170 -1.06 -15.67 -6.90
N SER A 171 -1.30 -16.97 -7.08
CA SER A 171 -0.45 -17.82 -7.92
C SER A 171 -0.28 -17.34 -9.38
N PRO A 172 -1.32 -16.83 -10.10
CA PRO A 172 -1.12 -16.37 -11.47
C PRO A 172 -0.20 -15.15 -11.54
N ALA A 173 -0.27 -14.26 -10.55
CA ALA A 173 0.61 -13.09 -10.46
C ALA A 173 2.08 -13.50 -10.28
N ILE A 174 2.34 -14.45 -9.37
CA ILE A 174 3.70 -14.96 -9.10
C ILE A 174 4.23 -15.70 -10.34
N ILE A 175 3.43 -16.60 -10.92
CA ILE A 175 3.82 -17.40 -12.08
C ILE A 175 4.17 -16.50 -13.27
N LEU A 176 3.32 -15.52 -13.59
CA LEU A 176 3.60 -14.61 -14.71
C LEU A 176 4.80 -13.70 -14.45
N ALA A 177 5.00 -13.22 -13.22
CA ALA A 177 6.20 -12.47 -12.87
C ALA A 177 7.49 -13.29 -13.07
N VAL A 178 7.48 -14.55 -12.64
CA VAL A 178 8.62 -15.48 -12.83
C VAL A 178 8.85 -15.77 -14.32
N ILE A 179 7.80 -16.00 -15.09
CA ILE A 179 7.91 -16.19 -16.55
C ILE A 179 8.50 -14.93 -17.20
N ALA A 180 8.04 -13.74 -16.84
CA ALA A 180 8.56 -12.49 -17.37
C ALA A 180 10.05 -12.29 -17.05
N TYR A 181 10.50 -12.66 -15.85
CA TYR A 181 11.92 -12.67 -15.50
C TYR A 181 12.74 -13.59 -16.43
N PHE A 182 12.28 -14.82 -16.66
CA PHE A 182 12.96 -15.76 -17.56
C PHE A 182 12.90 -15.36 -19.04
N LEU A 183 11.89 -14.62 -19.47
CA LEU A 183 11.79 -14.10 -20.82
C LEU A 183 12.75 -12.94 -21.04
N VAL A 184 12.74 -11.93 -20.15
CA VAL A 184 13.57 -10.72 -20.28
C VAL A 184 15.05 -10.99 -20.05
N THR A 185 15.41 -12.10 -19.38
CA THR A 185 16.80 -12.56 -19.29
C THR A 185 17.34 -13.17 -20.58
N ARG A 186 16.48 -13.48 -21.57
CA ARG A 186 16.95 -13.96 -22.88
C ARG A 186 17.48 -12.80 -23.73
N PRO A 187 18.65 -12.92 -24.39
CA PRO A 187 19.32 -11.78 -25.05
C PRO A 187 18.45 -10.97 -26.03
N TRP A 188 17.76 -11.64 -26.95
CA TRP A 188 16.83 -11.06 -27.91
C TRP A 188 15.61 -10.34 -27.31
N ILE A 189 15.02 -10.84 -26.22
CA ILE A 189 13.87 -10.20 -25.56
C ILE A 189 14.35 -9.12 -24.60
N GLY A 190 15.44 -9.38 -23.88
CA GLY A 190 16.05 -8.46 -22.92
C GLY A 190 16.54 -7.18 -23.55
N THR A 191 17.21 -7.26 -24.70
CA THR A 191 17.66 -6.09 -25.46
C THR A 191 16.49 -5.25 -25.94
N ALA A 192 15.50 -5.85 -26.61
CA ALA A 192 14.29 -5.14 -27.04
C ALA A 192 13.55 -4.49 -25.86
N TRP A 193 13.46 -5.17 -24.72
CA TRP A 193 12.84 -4.62 -23.51
C TRP A 193 13.66 -3.49 -22.91
N GLN A 194 14.98 -3.61 -22.86
CA GLN A 194 15.87 -2.55 -22.38
C GLN A 194 15.80 -1.31 -23.28
N ASP A 195 15.76 -1.50 -24.60
CA ASP A 195 15.64 -0.41 -25.57
C ASP A 195 14.33 0.38 -25.37
N LEU A 196 13.21 -0.32 -25.13
CA LEU A 196 11.92 0.31 -24.78
C LEU A 196 11.96 1.12 -23.49
N ASN A 197 12.78 0.71 -22.51
CA ASN A 197 12.95 1.40 -21.23
C ASN A 197 14.09 2.44 -21.25
N SER A 198 14.85 2.52 -22.34
CA SER A 198 15.96 3.45 -22.46
C SER A 198 15.50 4.78 -23.03
N GLU A 199 15.81 5.89 -22.34
CA GLU A 199 15.54 7.24 -22.87
C GLU A 199 16.35 7.53 -24.14
N ALA A 200 17.49 6.86 -24.32
CA ALA A 200 18.32 6.99 -25.51
C ALA A 200 17.62 6.51 -26.79
N VAL A 201 16.82 5.43 -26.71
CA VAL A 201 16.12 4.86 -27.86
C VAL A 201 14.67 5.33 -27.93
N SER A 202 13.95 5.32 -26.81
CA SER A 202 12.50 5.58 -26.77
C SER A 202 12.15 6.99 -26.29
N GLY A 203 13.14 7.84 -26.00
CA GLY A 203 12.95 9.25 -25.66
C GLY A 203 12.03 9.45 -24.45
N ARG A 204 11.09 10.40 -24.56
CA ARG A 204 10.15 10.75 -23.48
C ARG A 204 9.26 9.57 -23.07
N PHE A 205 8.91 8.68 -24.01
CA PHE A 205 8.09 7.52 -23.70
C PHE A 205 8.73 6.65 -22.62
N ALA A 206 10.05 6.43 -22.68
CA ALA A 206 10.77 5.64 -21.67
C ALA A 206 10.63 6.25 -20.26
N ALA A 207 10.71 7.57 -20.12
CA ALA A 207 10.55 8.23 -18.83
C ALA A 207 9.14 8.04 -18.25
N HIS A 208 8.11 8.23 -19.08
CA HIS A 208 6.70 8.00 -18.70
C HIS A 208 6.43 6.53 -18.37
N PHE A 209 7.00 5.61 -19.15
CA PHE A 209 6.85 4.18 -18.94
C PHE A 209 7.60 3.69 -17.69
N ALA A 210 8.78 4.23 -17.40
CA ALA A 210 9.51 3.95 -16.17
C ALA A 210 8.76 4.45 -14.92
N GLY A 211 8.14 5.64 -14.99
CA GLY A 211 7.26 6.15 -13.94
C GLY A 211 6.07 5.22 -13.67
N PHE A 212 5.38 4.79 -14.73
CA PHE A 212 4.31 3.80 -14.65
C PHE A 212 4.78 2.48 -13.99
N GLN A 213 5.91 1.93 -14.43
CA GLN A 213 6.47 0.70 -13.88
C GLN A 213 6.85 0.83 -12.40
N ALA A 214 7.44 1.96 -12.01
CA ALA A 214 7.82 2.20 -10.62
C ALA A 214 6.60 2.33 -9.70
N ALA A 215 5.53 3.00 -10.15
CA ALA A 215 4.26 3.06 -9.44
C ALA A 215 3.59 1.68 -9.34
N LEU A 216 3.57 0.90 -10.43
CA LEU A 216 3.06 -0.48 -10.40
C LEU A 216 3.83 -1.37 -9.43
N PHE A 217 5.16 -1.32 -9.47
CA PHE A 217 5.99 -2.09 -8.55
C PHE A 217 5.76 -1.65 -7.10
N GLY A 218 5.65 -0.34 -6.86
CA GLY A 218 5.29 0.20 -5.55
C GLY A 218 3.94 -0.34 -5.06
N TYR A 219 2.90 -0.32 -5.90
CA TYR A 219 1.58 -0.88 -5.59
C TYR A 219 1.68 -2.36 -5.17
N LEU A 220 2.41 -3.16 -5.94
CA LEU A 220 2.60 -4.58 -5.66
C LEU A 220 3.37 -4.81 -4.35
N ILE A 221 4.48 -4.11 -4.11
CA ILE A 221 5.27 -4.25 -2.89
C ILE A 221 4.50 -3.79 -1.66
N GLY A 222 3.75 -2.69 -1.77
CA GLY A 222 2.90 -2.19 -0.69
C GLY A 222 1.85 -3.22 -0.28
N GLY A 223 1.14 -3.80 -1.24
CA GLY A 223 0.18 -4.88 -0.97
C GLY A 223 0.86 -6.15 -0.47
N MET A 224 2.03 -6.50 -1.02
CA MET A 224 2.76 -7.73 -0.70
C MET A 224 3.13 -7.84 0.78
N TRP A 225 3.59 -6.77 1.42
CA TRP A 225 3.99 -6.82 2.84
C TRP A 225 2.83 -7.21 3.75
N VAL A 226 1.71 -6.51 3.59
CA VAL A 226 0.51 -6.74 4.40
C VAL A 226 -0.08 -8.12 4.09
N TRP A 227 -0.18 -8.47 2.82
CA TRP A 227 -0.75 -9.76 2.40
C TRP A 227 0.15 -10.94 2.83
N GLY A 228 1.47 -10.78 2.76
CA GLY A 228 2.43 -11.76 3.23
C GLY A 228 2.30 -12.02 4.73
N ILE A 229 2.23 -10.96 5.55
CA ILE A 229 2.00 -11.11 7.00
C ILE A 229 0.61 -11.67 7.30
N ARG A 230 -0.42 -11.29 6.53
CA ARG A 230 -1.75 -11.90 6.64
C ARG A 230 -1.69 -13.42 6.46
N ILE A 231 -1.02 -13.90 5.40
CA ILE A 231 -0.85 -15.33 5.13
C ILE A 231 -0.06 -16.03 6.24
N LEU A 232 1.14 -15.52 6.57
CA LEU A 232 2.03 -16.13 7.55
C LEU A 232 1.46 -16.09 8.98
N GLY A 233 0.89 -14.95 9.37
CA GLY A 233 0.26 -14.77 10.66
C GLY A 233 -0.98 -15.66 10.82
N THR A 234 -1.81 -15.79 9.78
CA THR A 234 -2.98 -16.68 9.84
C THR A 234 -2.56 -18.15 9.96
N LEU A 235 -1.46 -18.55 9.32
CA LEU A 235 -0.88 -19.89 9.45
C LEU A 235 -0.34 -20.14 10.87
N ALA A 236 0.34 -19.15 11.45
CA ALA A 236 0.96 -19.26 12.77
C ALA A 236 -0.06 -19.24 13.91
N PHE A 237 -1.06 -18.36 13.85
CA PHE A 237 -2.02 -18.15 14.94
C PHE A 237 -3.34 -18.90 14.77
N GLY A 238 -3.60 -19.49 13.60
CA GLY A 238 -4.84 -20.22 13.34
C GLY A 238 -6.11 -19.36 13.36
N LYS A 239 -5.95 -18.04 13.19
CA LYS A 239 -7.02 -17.04 13.08
C LYS A 239 -6.56 -15.95 12.12
N GLU A 240 -7.51 -15.26 11.49
CA GLU A 240 -7.18 -14.15 10.58
C GLU A 240 -6.32 -13.09 11.29
N ALA A 241 -5.11 -12.88 10.75
CA ALA A 241 -4.10 -12.05 11.42
C ALA A 241 -4.26 -10.55 11.13
N MET A 242 -4.76 -10.19 9.95
CA MET A 242 -4.76 -8.81 9.47
C MET A 242 -5.78 -8.63 8.36
N GLY A 243 -6.51 -7.52 8.34
CA GLY A 243 -7.61 -7.27 7.40
C GLY A 243 -7.17 -7.02 5.96
N LEU A 244 -8.01 -7.37 4.98
CA LEU A 244 -7.76 -7.14 3.55
C LEU A 244 -7.73 -5.63 3.21
N GLY A 245 -8.39 -4.79 4.02
CA GLY A 245 -8.39 -3.33 3.85
C GLY A 245 -6.99 -2.73 3.92
N ASP A 246 -6.17 -3.18 4.89
CA ASP A 246 -4.80 -2.70 5.08
C ASP A 246 -3.91 -2.98 3.87
N VAL A 247 -4.18 -4.08 3.14
CA VAL A 247 -3.47 -4.44 1.90
C VAL A 247 -3.67 -3.36 0.86
N HIS A 248 -4.90 -2.87 0.71
CA HIS A 248 -5.26 -1.84 -0.26
C HIS A 248 -4.73 -0.46 0.13
N ILE A 249 -4.72 -0.14 1.44
CA ILE A 249 -4.07 1.07 1.95
C ILE A 249 -2.61 1.08 1.52
N MET A 250 -1.86 0.02 1.83
CA MET A 250 -0.43 0.00 1.53
C MET A 250 -0.12 -0.11 0.03
N ALA A 251 -0.99 -0.78 -0.74
CA ALA A 251 -0.89 -0.78 -2.19
C ALA A 251 -1.11 0.63 -2.78
N ALA A 252 -2.09 1.39 -2.26
CA ALA A 252 -2.30 2.78 -2.65
C ALA A 252 -1.13 3.70 -2.27
N VAL A 253 -0.57 3.52 -1.07
CA VAL A 253 0.66 4.21 -0.64
C VAL A 253 1.79 3.93 -1.63
N GLY A 254 2.00 2.66 -1.97
CA GLY A 254 3.05 2.25 -2.88
C GLY A 254 2.87 2.76 -4.32
N ALA A 255 1.63 2.85 -4.80
CA ALA A 255 1.36 3.42 -6.13
C ALA A 255 1.81 4.88 -6.27
N VAL A 256 1.77 5.64 -5.17
CA VAL A 256 2.13 7.07 -5.16
C VAL A 256 3.60 7.29 -4.82
N THR A 257 4.16 6.48 -3.93
CA THR A 257 5.48 6.72 -3.31
C THR A 257 6.55 5.69 -3.69
N GLY A 258 6.19 4.70 -4.51
CA GLY A 258 7.06 3.61 -4.92
C GLY A 258 7.18 2.53 -3.85
N TRP A 259 8.19 1.67 -3.95
CA TRP A 259 8.27 0.48 -3.10
C TRP A 259 8.90 0.74 -1.73
N ILE A 260 9.66 1.83 -1.56
CA ILE A 260 10.45 2.03 -0.33
C ILE A 260 9.61 2.57 0.82
N VAL A 261 8.87 3.66 0.59
CA VAL A 261 8.00 4.27 1.61
C VAL A 261 7.01 3.26 2.21
N PRO A 262 6.23 2.48 1.42
CA PRO A 262 5.32 1.51 2.02
C PRO A 262 6.06 0.41 2.78
N SER A 263 7.24 -0.01 2.33
CA SER A 263 8.05 -1.01 3.04
C SER A 263 8.46 -0.51 4.42
N ILE A 264 8.98 0.72 4.53
CA ILE A 264 9.40 1.29 5.81
C ILE A 264 8.17 1.58 6.69
N ALA A 265 7.13 2.20 6.13
CA ALA A 265 5.92 2.56 6.87
C ALA A 265 5.23 1.34 7.49
N PHE A 266 5.20 0.22 6.76
CA PHE A 266 4.68 -1.04 7.26
C PHE A 266 5.37 -1.52 8.54
N PHE A 267 6.70 -1.42 8.62
CA PHE A 267 7.45 -1.81 9.81
C PHE A 267 7.42 -0.76 10.93
N VAL A 268 7.22 0.52 10.59
CA VAL A 268 7.11 1.61 11.58
C VAL A 268 5.75 1.59 12.29
N ALA A 269 4.66 1.26 11.57
CA ALA A 269 3.30 1.32 12.10
C ALA A 269 3.05 0.49 13.38
N PRO A 270 3.54 -0.76 13.53
CA PRO A 270 3.38 -1.53 14.77
C PRO A 270 4.00 -0.84 15.99
N PHE A 271 5.13 -0.14 15.83
CA PHE A 271 5.76 0.58 16.93
C PHE A 271 4.91 1.78 17.36
N LEU A 272 4.33 2.52 16.40
CA LEU A 272 3.41 3.63 16.71
C LEU A 272 2.14 3.13 17.42
N GLY A 273 1.55 2.05 16.91
CA GLY A 273 0.37 1.43 17.52
C GLY A 273 0.67 0.90 18.92
N LEU A 274 1.84 0.29 19.13
CA LEU A 274 2.27 -0.20 20.44
C LEU A 274 2.49 0.94 21.44
N LEU A 275 3.17 2.03 21.03
CA LEU A 275 3.38 3.20 21.88
C LEU A 275 2.03 3.79 22.35
N TRP A 276 1.06 3.88 21.44
CA TRP A 276 -0.27 4.34 21.79
C TRP A 276 -1.04 3.35 22.67
N ALA A 277 -0.95 2.05 22.40
CA ALA A 277 -1.56 1.02 23.23
C ALA A 277 -1.02 1.06 24.66
N LEU A 278 0.29 1.27 24.84
CA LEU A 278 0.92 1.46 26.15
C LEU A 278 0.42 2.72 26.84
N TYR A 279 0.28 3.83 26.12
CA TYR A 279 -0.31 5.06 26.64
C TYR A 279 -1.76 4.83 27.13
N LEU A 280 -2.59 4.15 26.34
CA LEU A 280 -3.96 3.82 26.72
C LEU A 280 -4.02 2.83 27.88
N TRP A 281 -3.13 1.85 27.95
CA TRP A 281 -3.09 0.88 29.04
C TRP A 281 -2.90 1.54 30.41
N MET A 282 -2.17 2.66 30.47
CA MET A 282 -2.01 3.46 31.69
C MET A 282 -3.28 4.22 32.12
N GLY A 283 -4.26 4.41 31.22
CA GLY A 283 -5.43 5.27 31.47
C GLY A 283 -6.80 4.59 31.36
N ARG A 284 -7.02 3.68 30.39
CA ARG A 284 -8.29 2.96 30.14
C ARG A 284 -8.07 1.63 29.39
N GLY A 285 -8.68 0.54 29.89
CA GLY A 285 -8.54 -0.83 29.38
C GLY A 285 -9.23 -1.17 28.05
N GLN A 286 -9.14 -0.31 27.03
CA GLN A 286 -9.53 -0.66 25.65
C GLN A 286 -8.45 -1.59 25.06
N ARG A 287 -8.86 -2.77 24.54
CA ARG A 287 -7.93 -3.86 24.16
C ARG A 287 -7.69 -4.03 22.66
N GLU A 288 -8.50 -3.41 21.81
CA GLU A 288 -8.41 -3.58 20.37
C GLU A 288 -8.29 -2.19 19.72
N LEU A 289 -7.29 -2.02 18.85
CA LEU A 289 -7.05 -0.79 18.11
C LEU A 289 -7.10 -1.09 16.61
N PRO A 290 -7.79 -0.26 15.81
CA PRO A 290 -7.73 -0.35 14.35
C PRO A 290 -6.31 -0.04 13.87
N TYR A 291 -5.86 -0.76 12.84
CA TYR A 291 -4.47 -0.68 12.36
C TYR A 291 -4.27 0.41 11.30
N GLY A 292 -5.30 0.73 10.52
CA GLY A 292 -5.25 1.72 9.44
C GLY A 292 -4.72 3.09 9.85
N PRO A 293 -5.12 3.69 11.00
CA PRO A 293 -4.58 4.96 11.48
C PRO A 293 -3.06 4.94 11.73
N TRP A 294 -2.52 3.81 12.18
CA TRP A 294 -1.08 3.66 12.43
C TRP A 294 -0.30 3.54 11.12
N LEU A 295 -0.86 2.84 10.12
CA LEU A 295 -0.32 2.83 8.76
C LEU A 295 -0.31 4.22 8.12
N ALA A 296 -1.41 4.96 8.25
CA ALA A 296 -1.54 6.32 7.73
C ALA A 296 -0.50 7.26 8.38
N THR A 297 -0.37 7.20 9.71
CA THR A 297 0.59 8.01 10.46
C THR A 297 2.03 7.64 10.13
N ALA A 298 2.35 6.34 10.08
CA ALA A 298 3.67 5.87 9.68
C ALA A 298 4.03 6.33 8.26
N THR A 299 3.08 6.25 7.33
CA THR A 299 3.29 6.72 5.96
C THR A 299 3.59 8.21 5.92
N LEU A 300 2.82 9.04 6.63
CA LEU A 300 3.07 10.48 6.73
C LEU A 300 4.50 10.75 7.26
N LEU A 301 4.88 10.10 8.36
CA LEU A 301 6.21 10.27 8.96
C LEU A 301 7.32 9.86 7.99
N VAL A 302 7.18 8.72 7.32
CA VAL A 302 8.19 8.25 6.35
C VAL A 302 8.28 9.17 5.14
N ILE A 303 7.17 9.76 4.67
CA ILE A 303 7.16 10.73 3.57
C ILE A 303 7.92 12.01 3.94
N ILE A 304 7.71 12.53 5.16
CA ILE A 304 8.33 13.77 5.62
C ILE A 304 9.82 13.55 5.95
N PHE A 305 10.16 12.46 6.63
CA PHE A 305 11.53 12.17 7.07
C PHE A 305 12.28 11.24 6.11
N TYR A 306 11.82 11.11 4.86
CA TYR A 306 12.36 10.17 3.89
C TYR A 306 13.89 10.28 3.73
N ASP A 307 14.40 11.50 3.49
CA ASP A 307 15.83 11.73 3.27
C ASP A 307 16.67 11.46 4.51
N ALA A 308 16.17 11.80 5.70
CA ALA A 308 16.85 11.49 6.96
C ALA A 308 16.93 9.96 7.19
N ILE A 309 15.84 9.25 6.92
CA ILE A 309 15.79 7.78 7.01
C ILE A 309 16.74 7.16 5.98
N MET A 310 16.77 7.65 4.75
CA MET A 310 17.68 7.17 3.71
C MET A 310 19.14 7.46 4.04
N GLY A 311 19.44 8.63 4.61
CA GLY A 311 20.77 8.97 5.10
C GLY A 311 21.25 8.01 6.19
N LEU A 312 20.35 7.61 7.10
CA LEU A 312 20.64 6.62 8.13
C LEU A 312 20.86 5.21 7.55
N LEU A 313 20.06 4.79 6.57
CA LEU A 313 20.13 3.46 5.96
C LEU A 313 21.28 3.30 4.94
N GLY A 314 21.73 4.39 4.32
CA GLY A 314 22.72 4.40 3.24
C GLY A 314 24.06 3.73 3.58
N PRO A 315 24.67 3.95 4.76
CA PRO A 315 25.88 3.23 5.17
C PRO A 315 25.70 1.71 5.24
N TYR A 316 24.57 1.25 5.79
CA TYR A 316 24.28 -0.19 5.93
C TYR A 316 24.03 -0.84 4.57
N ALA A 317 23.28 -0.16 3.68
CA ALA A 317 23.06 -0.65 2.32
C ALA A 317 24.38 -0.83 1.55
N ARG A 318 25.31 0.13 1.69
CA ARG A 318 26.65 0.03 1.08
C ARG A 318 27.49 -1.09 1.69
N ALA A 319 27.43 -1.28 3.01
CA ALA A 319 28.15 -2.36 3.68
C ALA A 319 27.64 -3.74 3.24
N ILE A 320 26.32 -3.93 3.12
CA ILE A 320 25.74 -5.18 2.63
C ILE A 320 26.16 -5.41 1.18
N ALA A 321 26.07 -4.40 0.31
CA ALA A 321 26.47 -4.52 -1.08
C ALA A 321 27.95 -4.91 -1.24
N ALA A 322 28.83 -4.42 -0.37
CA ALA A 322 30.25 -4.78 -0.36
C ALA A 322 30.49 -6.23 0.12
N LEU A 323 29.63 -6.77 1.00
CA LEU A 323 29.70 -8.15 1.49
C LEU A 323 29.11 -9.17 0.53
N THR A 324 28.15 -8.75 -0.30
CA THR A 324 27.51 -9.60 -1.32
C THR A 324 28.13 -9.46 -2.71
N GLY A 325 29.28 -8.76 -2.81
CA GLY A 325 30.03 -8.54 -4.04
C GLY A 325 30.70 -9.80 -4.56
#